data_AF-A0A2V8MGW0-F1
#
_entry.id   AF-A0A2V8MGW0-F1
#
_cell.length_a   1.000
_cell.length_b   1.000
_cell.length_c   1.000
_cell.angle_alpha   90.00
_cell.angle_beta   90.00
_cell.angle_gamma   90.00
#
_symmetry.space_group_name_H-M   'P 1'
#
loop_
_entity.id
_entity.type
_entity.pdbx_description
1 polymer ?
#
loop_
_entity_poly.entity_id
_entity_poly.type
_entity_poly.pdbx_seq_one_letter_code
_entity_poly.pdbx_strand_id
1 'polypeptide(L)'
;MITAQMSWTHELEQFIPSGSLNKGRNYFRSGAVQIKSGSAERVEATVHGGGRHSVVLYLDLQEETLVGSCTCSHYDDLNICKHIWAAVLAADSKGHLKKLAEMSQPLIETELERDELDGQKFGDEFNEDDDDDEFNKSRRYGGNGHQSVARAGKAPKVDTWKVHLTSLRAAAPAAISGQTEGKRRLIYVADVARSLSAGGLVVQAAVCRLKKDGE
;
A
#
# COMPACT_ATOMS: atom_id res chain seq x y z
N MET A 1 -18.39 18.19 -32.42
CA MET A 1 -18.40 18.34 -30.96
C MET A 1 -17.33 17.39 -30.42
N ILE A 2 -16.16 17.91 -30.08
CA ILE A 2 -15.12 17.08 -29.44
C ILE A 2 -15.46 17.13 -27.96
N THR A 3 -16.07 16.08 -27.44
CA THR A 3 -16.16 15.86 -26.00
C THR A 3 -14.74 15.75 -25.50
N ALA A 4 -14.20 16.84 -24.96
CA ALA A 4 -13.03 16.78 -24.11
C ALA A 4 -13.47 15.94 -22.91
N GLN A 5 -13.18 14.65 -22.97
CA GLN A 5 -13.31 13.75 -21.84
C GLN A 5 -12.50 14.40 -20.74
N MET A 6 -13.17 14.89 -19.69
CA MET A 6 -12.49 15.39 -18.50
C MET A 6 -11.65 14.22 -18.02
N SER A 7 -10.37 14.27 -18.34
CA SER A 7 -9.45 13.20 -18.04
C SER A 7 -9.39 13.09 -16.53
N TRP A 8 -9.59 11.88 -16.02
CA TRP A 8 -9.41 11.50 -14.61
C TRP A 8 -8.11 12.05 -14.02
N THR A 9 -7.13 12.38 -14.86
CA THR A 9 -5.91 13.11 -14.45
C THR A 9 -6.20 14.43 -13.76
N HIS A 10 -7.19 15.23 -14.18
CA HIS A 10 -7.53 16.50 -13.53
C HIS A 10 -7.99 16.31 -12.08
N GLU A 11 -8.78 15.26 -11.81
CA GLU A 11 -9.22 14.90 -10.46
C GLU A 11 -8.06 14.46 -9.57
N LEU A 12 -7.04 13.84 -10.16
CA LEU A 12 -5.85 13.42 -9.42
C LEU A 12 -4.93 14.60 -9.06
N GLU A 13 -5.00 15.74 -9.74
CA GLU A 13 -4.07 16.86 -9.52
C GLU A 13 -4.08 17.39 -8.09
N GLN A 14 -5.23 17.33 -7.42
CA GLN A 14 -5.39 17.77 -6.03
C GLN A 14 -4.53 16.96 -5.04
N PHE A 15 -4.15 15.74 -5.39
CA PHE A 15 -3.35 14.85 -4.55
C PHE A 15 -1.85 14.97 -4.81
N ILE A 16 -1.45 15.83 -5.75
CA ILE A 16 -0.06 15.91 -6.21
C ILE A 16 0.58 17.18 -5.65
N PRO A 17 1.76 17.08 -5.02
CA PRO A 17 2.49 18.25 -4.55
C PRO A 17 2.72 19.25 -5.70
N SER A 18 2.50 20.54 -5.44
CA SER A 18 2.60 21.60 -6.46
C SER A 18 3.93 21.62 -7.21
N GLY A 19 5.04 21.31 -6.52
CA GLY A 19 6.37 21.17 -7.12
C GLY A 19 6.49 19.97 -8.08
N SER A 20 5.77 18.87 -7.80
CA SER A 20 5.70 17.68 -8.65
C SER A 20 4.79 17.89 -9.87
N LEU A 21 3.66 18.60 -9.71
CA LEU A 21 2.70 18.88 -10.78
C LEU A 21 3.35 19.55 -12.00
N ASN A 22 3.97 20.71 -11.80
CA ASN A 22 4.56 21.49 -12.90
C ASN A 22 5.75 20.78 -13.54
N LYS A 23 6.60 20.14 -12.73
CA LYS A 23 7.74 19.38 -13.24
C LYS A 23 7.28 18.16 -14.03
N GLY A 24 6.31 17.40 -13.51
CA GLY A 24 5.77 16.22 -14.19
C GLY A 24 5.15 16.55 -15.54
N ARG A 25 4.36 17.64 -15.62
CA ARG A 25 3.85 18.17 -16.90
C ARG A 25 4.97 18.48 -17.89
N ASN A 26 6.09 19.04 -17.43
CA ASN A 26 7.24 19.33 -18.29
C ASN A 26 7.90 18.04 -18.83
N TYR A 27 8.17 17.05 -17.97
CA TYR A 27 8.71 15.74 -18.39
C TYR A 27 7.79 15.03 -19.40
N PHE A 28 6.48 15.09 -19.20
CA PHE A 28 5.52 14.55 -20.14
C PHE A 28 5.60 15.28 -21.50
N ARG A 29 5.55 16.62 -21.49
CA ARG A 29 5.60 17.45 -22.71
C ARG A 29 6.91 17.33 -23.48
N SER A 30 8.03 17.09 -22.79
CA SER A 30 9.33 16.90 -23.42
C SER A 30 9.52 15.49 -24.00
N GLY A 31 8.54 14.59 -23.88
CA GLY A 31 8.63 13.21 -24.37
C GLY A 31 9.60 12.33 -23.56
N ALA A 32 9.91 12.71 -22.32
CA ALA A 32 10.89 11.99 -21.50
C ALA A 32 10.39 10.62 -21.01
N VAL A 33 9.09 10.35 -21.13
CA VAL A 33 8.44 9.14 -20.63
C VAL A 33 8.33 8.10 -21.74
N GLN A 34 8.91 6.93 -21.51
CA GLN A 34 8.80 5.76 -22.36
C GLN A 34 8.00 4.67 -21.65
N ILE A 35 6.76 4.43 -22.10
CA ILE A 35 5.94 3.31 -21.62
C ILE A 35 6.48 2.01 -22.23
N LYS A 36 6.83 1.06 -21.37
CA LYS A 36 7.31 -0.29 -21.72
C LYS A 36 6.16 -1.27 -21.91
N SER A 37 5.18 -1.21 -21.01
CA SER A 37 3.98 -2.04 -21.01
C SER A 37 2.81 -1.22 -20.47
N GLY A 38 1.61 -1.43 -21.01
CA GLY A 38 0.42 -0.70 -20.59
C GLY A 38 -0.86 -1.48 -20.88
N SER A 39 -1.73 -1.55 -19.88
CA SER A 39 -3.04 -2.19 -19.91
C SER A 39 -4.14 -1.25 -19.40
N ALA A 40 -5.35 -1.76 -19.25
CA ALA A 40 -6.46 -1.01 -18.65
C ALA A 40 -6.27 -0.75 -17.13
N GLU A 41 -5.33 -1.44 -16.49
CA GLU A 41 -5.16 -1.45 -15.03
C GLU A 41 -3.71 -1.26 -14.57
N ARG A 42 -2.72 -1.44 -15.44
CA ARG A 42 -1.31 -1.39 -15.07
C ARG A 42 -0.48 -0.76 -16.17
N VAL A 43 0.49 0.06 -15.78
CA VAL A 43 1.46 0.68 -16.69
C VAL A 43 2.85 0.58 -16.09
N GLU A 44 3.80 0.16 -16.91
CA GLU A 44 5.22 0.19 -16.59
C GLU A 44 5.91 1.15 -17.53
N ALA A 45 6.63 2.11 -16.97
CA ALA A 45 7.28 3.16 -17.71
C ALA A 45 8.71 3.40 -17.24
N THR A 46 9.48 4.03 -18.11
CA THR A 46 10.78 4.58 -17.79
C THR A 46 10.73 6.07 -18.07
N VAL A 47 11.14 6.88 -17.10
CA VAL A 47 11.26 8.33 -17.25
C VAL A 47 12.74 8.70 -17.32
N HIS A 48 13.11 9.41 -18.38
CA HIS A 48 14.47 9.89 -18.61
C HIS A 48 14.62 11.33 -18.09
N GLY A 49 15.63 11.58 -17.26
CA GLY A 49 15.90 12.89 -16.67
C GLY A 49 17.36 12.99 -16.23
N GLY A 50 17.63 13.56 -15.05
CA GLY A 50 18.95 13.49 -14.41
C GLY A 50 19.44 12.06 -14.09
N GLY A 51 18.68 11.05 -14.53
CA GLY A 51 18.95 9.61 -14.51
C GLY A 51 17.83 8.87 -15.25
N ARG A 52 17.84 7.54 -15.17
CA ARG A 52 16.76 6.67 -15.67
C ARG A 52 15.96 6.15 -14.48
N HIS A 53 14.68 6.51 -14.39
CA HIS A 53 13.81 6.08 -13.29
C HIS A 53 12.73 5.13 -13.79
N SER A 54 12.59 3.98 -13.15
CA SER A 54 11.48 3.07 -13.41
C SER A 54 10.26 3.54 -12.64
N VAL A 55 9.10 3.51 -13.29
CA VAL A 55 7.81 3.85 -12.69
C VAL A 55 6.83 2.71 -12.97
N VAL A 56 6.15 2.26 -11.93
CA VAL A 56 5.05 1.29 -12.04
C VAL A 56 3.80 1.97 -11.53
N LEU A 57 2.71 1.83 -12.28
CA LEU A 57 1.37 2.31 -11.94
C LEU A 57 0.43 1.11 -12.01
N TYR A 58 -0.41 0.91 -11.00
CA TYR A 58 -1.46 -0.11 -11.06
C TYR A 58 -2.72 0.34 -10.33
N LEU A 59 -3.87 -0.23 -10.73
CA LEU A 59 -5.16 0.04 -10.10
C LEU A 59 -5.46 -0.97 -9.00
N ASP A 60 -5.67 -0.47 -7.80
CA ASP A 60 -6.42 -1.19 -6.77
C ASP A 60 -7.92 -1.00 -7.07
N LEU A 61 -8.55 -2.02 -7.64
CA LEU A 61 -9.97 -1.99 -8.00
C LEU A 61 -10.89 -2.07 -6.79
N GLN A 62 -10.43 -2.56 -5.64
CA GLN A 62 -11.24 -2.62 -4.43
C GLN A 62 -11.33 -1.24 -3.79
N GLU A 63 -10.20 -0.53 -3.74
CA GLU A 63 -10.08 0.80 -3.13
C GLU A 63 -10.26 1.95 -4.12
N GLU A 64 -10.56 1.67 -5.40
CA GLU A 64 -10.69 2.66 -6.49
C GLU A 64 -9.49 3.61 -6.55
N THR A 65 -8.27 3.07 -6.33
CA THR A 65 -7.06 3.86 -6.13
C THR A 65 -5.98 3.49 -7.16
N LEU A 66 -5.38 4.50 -7.78
CA LEU A 66 -4.18 4.38 -8.59
C LEU A 66 -2.96 4.37 -7.68
N VAL A 67 -2.26 3.24 -7.61
CA VAL A 67 -1.03 3.12 -6.84
C VAL A 67 0.17 3.33 -7.76
N GLY A 68 1.11 4.18 -7.33
CA GLY A 68 2.32 4.47 -8.07
C GLY A 68 3.59 4.24 -7.26
N SER A 69 4.58 3.60 -7.87
CA SER A 69 5.93 3.47 -7.31
C SER A 69 6.99 3.97 -8.28
N CYS A 70 8.10 4.50 -7.73
CA CYS A 70 9.18 5.06 -8.52
C CYS A 70 10.55 4.84 -7.89
N THR A 71 11.55 4.51 -8.71
CA THR A 71 12.94 4.29 -8.26
C THR A 71 13.77 5.58 -8.14
N CYS A 72 13.16 6.72 -7.84
CA CYS A 72 13.87 8.00 -7.70
C CYS A 72 14.01 8.39 -6.24
N SER A 73 15.08 9.08 -5.86
CA SER A 73 15.32 9.51 -4.46
C SER A 73 14.23 10.42 -3.86
N HIS A 74 13.42 11.08 -4.69
CA HIS A 74 12.29 11.87 -4.21
C HIS A 74 11.05 11.02 -3.85
N TYR A 75 11.10 9.70 -4.10
CA TYR A 75 10.04 8.77 -3.72
C TYR A 75 10.18 8.30 -2.27
N ASP A 76 11.36 8.40 -1.67
CA ASP A 76 11.66 7.91 -0.32
C ASP A 76 10.75 8.53 0.77
N ASP A 77 10.25 9.74 0.54
CA ASP A 77 9.28 10.41 1.41
C ASP A 77 7.82 9.94 1.19
N LEU A 78 7.60 8.87 0.41
CA LEU A 78 6.28 8.34 0.01
C LEU A 78 5.36 9.39 -0.63
N ASN A 79 5.96 10.38 -1.29
CA ASN A 79 5.23 11.41 -2.02
C ASN A 79 5.11 11.06 -3.51
N ILE A 80 4.01 11.49 -4.13
CA ILE A 80 3.86 11.41 -5.59
C ILE A 80 4.91 12.31 -6.25
N CYS A 81 5.96 11.68 -6.75
CA CYS A 81 7.07 12.38 -7.37
C CYS A 81 6.71 12.85 -8.79
N LYS A 82 7.49 13.80 -9.31
CA LYS A 82 7.33 14.33 -10.68
C LYS A 82 7.35 13.24 -11.78
N HIS A 83 8.06 12.13 -11.56
CA HIS A 83 8.15 11.04 -12.54
C HIS A 83 6.89 10.17 -12.56
N ILE A 84 6.31 9.87 -11.38
CA ILE A 84 5.00 9.21 -11.27
C ILE A 84 3.97 10.05 -12.01
N TRP A 85 3.91 11.35 -11.73
CA TRP A 85 2.95 12.22 -12.40
C TRP A 85 3.15 12.30 -13.92
N ALA A 86 4.40 12.40 -14.38
CA ALA A 86 4.68 12.36 -15.81
C ALA A 86 4.24 11.04 -16.47
N ALA A 87 4.42 9.91 -15.78
CA ALA A 87 3.98 8.60 -16.25
C ALA A 87 2.46 8.48 -16.31
N VAL A 88 1.75 9.06 -15.34
CA VAL A 88 0.28 9.14 -15.32
C VAL A 88 -0.25 9.88 -16.54
N LEU A 89 0.29 11.07 -16.83
CA LEU A 89 -0.08 11.84 -18.01
C LEU A 89 0.23 11.09 -19.32
N ALA A 90 1.38 10.40 -19.37
CA ALA A 90 1.73 9.58 -20.52
C ALA A 90 0.78 8.39 -20.71
N ALA A 91 0.38 7.74 -19.63
CA ALA A 91 -0.56 6.63 -19.64
C ALA A 91 -1.93 7.08 -20.19
N ASP A 92 -2.44 8.20 -19.71
CA ASP A 92 -3.70 8.79 -20.19
C ASP A 92 -3.63 9.14 -21.69
N SER A 93 -2.55 9.78 -22.13
CA SER A 93 -2.37 10.15 -23.55
C SER A 93 -2.33 8.95 -24.51
N LYS A 94 -1.96 7.77 -24.02
CA LYS A 94 -1.94 6.52 -24.78
C LYS A 94 -3.21 5.67 -24.58
N GLY A 95 -4.16 6.15 -23.78
CA GLY A 95 -5.39 5.43 -23.47
C GLY A 95 -5.18 4.17 -22.63
N HIS A 96 -4.14 4.13 -21.79
CA HIS A 96 -3.99 3.12 -20.74
C HIS A 96 -4.77 3.53 -19.49
N LEU A 97 -4.86 2.65 -18.49
CA LEU A 97 -5.57 2.90 -17.22
C LEU A 97 -7.05 3.27 -17.40
N LYS A 98 -7.70 2.77 -18.47
CA LYS A 98 -9.09 3.12 -18.82
C LYS A 98 -10.09 2.87 -17.71
N LYS A 99 -9.87 1.86 -16.86
CA LYS A 99 -10.75 1.58 -15.73
C LYS A 99 -10.79 2.71 -14.70
N LEU A 100 -9.77 3.57 -14.66
CA LEU A 100 -9.78 4.74 -13.79
C LEU A 100 -10.84 5.77 -14.22
N ALA A 101 -11.13 5.88 -15.52
CA ALA A 101 -12.19 6.74 -16.03
C ALA A 101 -13.61 6.23 -15.70
N GLU A 102 -13.73 4.97 -15.29
CA GLU A 102 -14.99 4.35 -14.86
C GLU A 102 -15.22 4.51 -13.35
N MET A 103 -14.19 4.90 -12.59
CA MET A 103 -14.27 5.10 -11.15
C MET A 103 -15.00 6.41 -10.83
N SER A 104 -15.83 6.37 -9.79
CA SER A 104 -16.61 7.55 -9.40
C SER A 104 -15.77 8.60 -8.67
N GLN A 105 -14.68 8.17 -8.01
CA GLN A 105 -13.80 9.01 -7.19
C GLN A 105 -12.38 8.46 -7.27
N PRO A 106 -11.64 8.68 -8.37
CA PRO A 106 -10.29 8.19 -8.51
C PRO A 106 -9.35 8.88 -7.54
N LEU A 107 -8.51 8.10 -6.86
CA LEU A 107 -7.43 8.59 -6.02
C LEU A 107 -6.08 8.11 -6.51
N ILE A 108 -5.01 8.77 -6.06
CA ILE A 108 -3.63 8.35 -6.31
C ILE A 108 -2.85 8.29 -5.01
N GLU A 109 -2.14 7.19 -4.81
CA GLU A 109 -1.31 6.93 -3.63
C GLU A 109 0.02 6.30 -4.04
N THR A 110 1.02 6.35 -3.16
CA THR A 110 2.27 5.61 -3.35
C THR A 110 2.11 4.17 -2.88
N GLU A 111 2.90 3.26 -3.46
CA GLU A 111 3.00 1.89 -2.95
C GLU A 111 3.59 1.94 -1.53
N LEU A 112 2.76 1.64 -0.54
CA LEU A 112 3.20 1.39 0.83
C LEU A 112 3.69 -0.06 0.88
N GLU A 113 4.95 -0.25 1.26
CA GLU A 113 5.42 -1.56 1.70
C GLU A 113 4.59 -1.93 2.94
N ARG A 114 3.57 -2.77 2.74
CA ARG A 114 2.96 -3.49 3.86
C ARG A 114 4.01 -4.49 4.30
N ASP A 115 4.84 -4.07 5.25
CA ASP A 115 5.64 -5.01 6.02
C ASP A 115 4.68 -6.10 6.51
N GLU A 116 4.87 -7.33 6.04
CA GLU A 116 4.15 -8.53 6.48
C GLU A 116 4.56 -8.89 7.93
N LEU A 117 4.58 -7.90 8.82
CA LEU A 117 4.79 -8.08 10.26
C LEU A 117 3.52 -8.61 10.93
N ASP A 118 3.03 -9.76 10.47
CA ASP A 118 2.19 -10.69 11.25
C ASP A 118 1.97 -11.98 10.45
N GLY A 119 3.04 -12.78 10.25
CA GLY A 119 2.87 -14.04 9.51
C GLY A 119 4.14 -14.85 9.21
N GLN A 120 4.81 -15.33 10.26
CA GLN A 120 5.58 -16.59 10.20
C GLN A 120 6.96 -16.58 9.48
N LYS A 121 8.03 -16.33 10.26
CA LYS A 121 9.24 -17.19 10.22
C LYS A 121 10.05 -17.10 11.52
N PHE A 122 9.46 -17.57 12.62
CA PHE A 122 10.24 -18.07 13.75
C PHE A 122 10.39 -19.58 13.57
N GLY A 123 11.63 -19.99 13.31
CA GLY A 123 12.06 -21.36 13.11
C GLY A 123 13.59 -21.32 13.08
N ASP A 124 14.14 -20.87 14.19
CA ASP A 124 15.55 -20.97 14.55
C ASP A 124 15.84 -22.46 14.78
N GLU A 125 16.68 -23.07 13.96
CA GLU A 125 17.47 -24.21 14.41
C GLU A 125 18.80 -24.21 13.63
N PHE A 126 19.71 -23.44 14.19
CA PHE A 126 21.14 -23.68 14.14
C PHE A 126 21.39 -25.18 14.38
N ASN A 127 21.91 -25.89 13.39
CA ASN A 127 22.66 -27.11 13.62
C ASN A 127 23.90 -27.07 12.71
N GLU A 128 25.01 -26.63 13.30
CA GLU A 128 26.35 -26.97 12.83
C GLU A 128 26.52 -28.47 13.11
N ASP A 129 26.34 -29.30 12.10
CA ASP A 129 26.86 -30.67 12.15
C ASP A 129 27.83 -30.84 10.98
N ASP A 130 29.08 -30.84 11.41
CA ASP A 130 30.34 -31.22 10.79
C ASP A 130 30.18 -32.37 9.77
N ASP A 131 30.79 -32.18 8.59
CA ASP A 131 31.09 -33.28 7.67
C ASP A 131 32.06 -34.25 8.39
N ASP A 132 31.70 -35.52 8.55
CA ASP A 132 32.59 -36.64 8.19
C ASP A 132 31.95 -38.03 8.40
N ASP A 133 32.28 -38.89 7.42
CA ASP A 133 32.42 -40.34 7.45
C ASP A 133 31.29 -41.33 7.09
N GLU A 134 31.75 -42.20 6.19
CA GLU A 134 31.16 -43.28 5.42
C GLU A 134 30.85 -44.56 6.27
N PHE A 135 30.12 -45.49 5.65
CA PHE A 135 30.22 -46.96 5.84
C PHE A 135 29.16 -47.72 6.69
N ASN A 136 28.15 -48.25 5.97
CA ASN A 136 27.66 -49.63 5.97
C ASN A 136 27.68 -50.49 7.26
N LYS A 137 26.50 -50.89 7.78
CA LYS A 137 26.06 -52.31 7.84
C LYS A 137 24.67 -52.50 8.46
N SER A 138 23.89 -53.31 7.75
CA SER A 138 22.72 -54.10 8.18
C SER A 138 22.68 -54.54 9.66
N ARG A 139 21.51 -54.40 10.31
CA ARG A 139 20.98 -55.36 11.30
C ARG A 139 19.45 -55.15 11.50
N ARG A 140 18.70 -56.26 11.41
CA ARG A 140 17.27 -56.40 11.72
C ARG A 140 17.05 -56.60 13.23
N TYR A 141 15.77 -56.52 13.64
CA TYR A 141 15.14 -56.64 14.98
C TYR A 141 15.07 -55.30 15.73
N GLY A 142 13.94 -54.83 16.29
CA GLY A 142 12.60 -55.37 16.51
C GLY A 142 11.96 -54.58 17.67
N GLY A 143 10.64 -54.35 17.61
CA GLY A 143 9.79 -54.26 18.81
C GLY A 143 9.54 -52.91 19.51
N ASN A 144 8.25 -52.70 19.74
CA ASN A 144 7.57 -51.91 20.77
C ASN A 144 7.35 -50.41 20.56
N GLY A 145 6.05 -50.09 20.60
CA GLY A 145 5.50 -48.77 20.47
C GLY A 145 5.48 -47.98 21.77
N HIS A 146 5.27 -46.69 21.60
CA HIS A 146 4.83 -45.78 22.64
C HIS A 146 3.67 -44.95 22.10
N GLN A 147 2.51 -45.10 22.76
CA GLN A 147 1.32 -44.30 22.53
C GLN A 147 1.59 -42.87 23.02
N SER A 148 1.49 -41.89 22.12
CA SER A 148 1.54 -40.47 22.46
C SER A 148 0.16 -39.99 22.91
N VAL A 149 0.03 -39.66 24.19
CA VAL A 149 -1.16 -39.05 24.78
C VAL A 149 -1.26 -37.59 24.32
N ALA A 150 -2.36 -37.23 23.64
CA ALA A 150 -2.64 -35.86 23.22
C ALA A 150 -2.85 -34.94 24.43
N ARG A 151 -1.97 -33.95 24.61
CA ARG A 151 -2.18 -32.85 25.58
C ARG A 151 -3.10 -31.80 24.97
N ALA A 152 -4.22 -31.54 25.64
CA ALA A 152 -5.14 -30.46 25.31
C ALA A 152 -4.44 -29.09 25.41
N GLY A 153 -4.36 -28.37 24.29
CA GLY A 153 -3.82 -27.01 24.23
C GLY A 153 -4.70 -26.03 25.01
N LYS A 154 -4.08 -25.16 25.81
CA LYS A 154 -4.79 -24.07 26.51
C LYS A 154 -5.31 -23.07 25.48
N ALA A 155 -6.57 -22.67 25.62
CA ALA A 155 -7.21 -21.67 24.77
C ALA A 155 -6.40 -20.35 24.76
N PRO A 156 -6.32 -19.65 23.62
CA PRO A 156 -5.55 -18.42 23.47
C PRO A 156 -6.11 -17.33 24.38
N LYS A 157 -5.24 -16.68 25.14
CA LYS A 157 -5.60 -15.50 25.94
C LYS A 157 -5.87 -14.35 24.97
N VAL A 158 -7.09 -13.85 24.96
CA VAL A 158 -7.44 -12.67 24.17
C VAL A 158 -6.67 -11.47 24.73
N ASP A 159 -5.95 -10.76 23.87
CA ASP A 159 -5.13 -9.63 24.29
C ASP A 159 -5.96 -8.55 25.00
N THR A 160 -5.43 -8.01 26.09
CA THR A 160 -6.09 -7.04 26.99
C THR A 160 -6.60 -5.80 26.27
N TRP A 161 -5.95 -5.36 25.19
CA TRP A 161 -6.38 -4.21 24.41
C TRP A 161 -7.69 -4.47 23.63
N LYS A 162 -7.95 -5.70 23.20
CA LYS A 162 -9.21 -6.10 22.54
C LYS A 162 -10.39 -6.01 23.52
N VAL A 163 -10.14 -6.35 24.79
CA VAL A 163 -11.13 -6.23 25.87
C VAL A 163 -11.45 -4.75 26.15
N HIS A 164 -10.43 -3.88 26.18
CA HIS A 164 -10.64 -2.43 26.34
C HIS A 164 -11.46 -1.82 25.20
N LEU A 165 -11.19 -2.17 23.94
CA LEU A 165 -12.00 -1.69 22.81
C LEU A 165 -13.45 -2.20 22.87
N THR A 166 -13.65 -3.44 23.29
CA THR A 166 -14.99 -4.01 23.46
C THR A 166 -15.76 -3.27 24.55
N SER A 167 -15.09 -2.91 25.64
CA SER A 167 -15.68 -2.13 26.74
C SER A 167 -16.05 -0.71 26.30
N LEU A 168 -15.21 -0.06 25.50
CA LEU A 168 -15.51 1.26 24.91
C LEU A 168 -16.70 1.20 23.94
N ARG A 169 -16.81 0.14 23.12
CA ARG A 169 -17.98 -0.07 22.25
C ARG A 169 -19.27 -0.26 23.06
N ALA A 170 -19.20 -0.98 24.18
CA ALA A 170 -20.36 -1.20 25.05
C ALA A 170 -20.78 0.06 25.83
N ALA A 171 -19.83 0.95 26.13
CA ALA A 171 -20.06 2.22 26.82
C ALA A 171 -20.46 3.37 25.89
N ALA A 172 -20.30 3.21 24.57
CA ALA A 172 -20.72 4.22 23.61
C ALA A 172 -22.26 4.33 23.60
N PRO A 173 -22.84 5.54 23.73
CA PRO A 173 -24.28 5.70 23.59
C PRO A 173 -24.69 5.22 22.20
N ALA A 174 -25.80 4.48 22.13
CA ALA A 174 -26.42 4.11 20.86
C ALA A 174 -26.84 5.41 20.14
N ALA A 175 -25.92 5.96 19.34
CA ALA A 175 -26.21 7.10 18.51
C ALA A 175 -27.19 6.65 17.41
N ILE A 176 -28.39 7.17 17.59
CA ILE A 176 -29.59 7.14 16.78
C ILE A 176 -29.31 7.41 15.29
N SER A 177 -29.92 6.56 14.46
CA SER A 177 -30.50 6.82 13.14
C SER A 177 -29.57 7.13 11.95
N GLY A 178 -29.51 6.16 11.03
CA GLY A 178 -30.31 6.28 9.80
C GLY A 178 -29.79 7.18 8.68
N GLN A 179 -28.59 7.74 8.77
CA GLN A 179 -27.89 8.25 7.60
C GLN A 179 -26.74 7.29 7.29
N THR A 180 -26.77 6.68 6.10
CA THR A 180 -25.57 6.12 5.50
C THR A 180 -24.64 7.29 5.22
N GLU A 181 -23.87 7.68 6.25
CA GLU A 181 -22.78 8.62 6.09
C GLU A 181 -21.88 8.04 4.99
N GLY A 182 -21.70 8.79 3.89
CA GLY A 182 -20.96 8.32 2.71
C GLY A 182 -19.53 7.90 3.04
N LYS A 183 -18.80 7.31 2.07
CA LYS A 183 -17.41 6.85 2.27
C LYS A 183 -16.59 7.89 3.05
N ARG A 184 -15.98 7.46 4.16
CA ARG A 184 -15.12 8.30 5.02
C ARG A 184 -13.71 7.77 4.96
N ARG A 185 -12.75 8.69 4.97
CA ARG A 185 -11.35 8.34 5.07
C ARG A 185 -10.79 8.88 6.38
N LEU A 186 -10.18 7.99 7.16
CA LEU A 186 -9.35 8.32 8.31
C LEU A 186 -7.91 8.44 7.83
N ILE A 187 -7.31 9.61 8.01
CA ILE A 187 -5.91 9.87 7.66
C ILE A 187 -5.14 9.99 8.97
N TYR A 188 -4.16 9.12 9.16
CA TYR A 188 -3.23 9.19 10.29
C TYR A 188 -1.92 9.82 9.80
N VAL A 189 -1.60 11.02 10.29
CA VAL A 189 -0.36 11.72 9.96
C VAL A 189 0.56 11.64 11.17
N ALA A 190 1.73 11.02 10.98
CA ALA A 190 2.79 11.02 11.99
C ALA A 190 3.54 12.36 11.93
N ASP A 191 3.54 13.11 13.02
CA ASP A 191 4.29 14.37 13.13
C ASP A 191 5.72 14.06 13.57
N VAL A 192 6.65 13.99 12.61
CA VAL A 192 8.03 13.58 12.86
C VAL A 192 8.75 14.55 13.82
N ALA A 193 8.59 15.85 13.61
CA ALA A 193 9.27 16.86 14.43
C ALA A 193 8.77 16.83 15.88
N ARG A 194 7.45 16.75 16.08
CA ARG A 194 6.88 16.63 17.43
C ARG A 194 7.21 15.29 18.08
N SER A 195 7.20 14.20 17.32
CA SER A 195 7.54 12.86 17.83
C SER A 195 8.95 12.81 18.39
N LEU A 196 9.92 13.41 17.67
CA LEU A 196 11.30 13.49 18.13
C LEU A 196 11.45 14.38 19.38
N SER A 197 10.75 15.52 19.43
CA SER A 197 10.81 16.43 20.59
C SER A 197 10.11 15.89 21.84
N ALA A 198 9.08 15.06 21.66
CA ALA A 198 8.27 14.50 22.74
C ALA A 198 8.78 13.15 23.24
N GLY A 199 9.74 12.52 22.54
CA GLY A 199 10.25 11.19 22.89
C GLY A 199 9.23 10.07 22.72
N GLY A 200 8.22 10.25 21.85
CA GLY A 200 7.16 9.28 21.61
C GLY A 200 6.39 9.59 20.32
N LEU A 201 5.78 8.58 19.71
CA LEU A 201 5.06 8.75 18.44
C LEU A 201 3.84 9.67 18.61
N VAL A 202 3.84 10.79 17.90
CA VAL A 202 2.73 11.74 17.83
C VAL A 202 1.98 11.52 16.52
N VAL A 203 0.76 10.99 16.62
CA VAL A 203 -0.14 10.78 15.48
C VAL A 203 -1.29 11.77 15.54
N GLN A 204 -1.54 12.48 14.45
CA GLN A 204 -2.74 13.27 14.25
C GLN A 204 -3.72 12.48 13.39
N ALA A 205 -4.95 12.33 13.85
CA ALA A 205 -6.01 11.71 13.08
C ALA A 205 -6.91 12.80 12.47
N ALA A 206 -7.01 12.80 11.15
CA ALA A 206 -7.95 13.64 10.40
C ALA A 206 -9.04 12.76 9.77
N VAL A 207 -10.26 13.28 9.69
CA VAL A 207 -11.38 12.61 9.02
C VAL A 207 -11.75 13.43 7.80
N CYS A 208 -11.54 12.87 6.61
CA CYS A 208 -12.07 13.43 5.39
C CYS A 208 -13.47 12.86 5.14
N ARG A 209 -14.47 13.75 5.12
CA ARG A 209 -15.84 13.44 4.69
C ARG A 209 -16.03 14.11 3.32
N LEU A 210 -16.23 13.32 2.27
CA LEU A 210 -16.65 13.91 1.00
C LEU A 210 -18.10 14.40 1.13
N LYS A 211 -18.33 15.69 0.89
CA LYS A 211 -19.68 16.19 0.62
C LYS A 211 -20.16 15.58 -0.70
N LYS A 212 -21.46 15.30 -0.80
CA LYS A 212 -22.07 14.83 -2.06
C LYS A 212 -22.04 15.90 -3.16
N ASP A 213 -21.84 17.16 -2.79
CA ASP A 213 -21.84 18.30 -3.70
C ASP A 213 -20.41 18.87 -3.73
N GLY A 214 -19.76 18.80 -4.88
CA GLY A 214 -18.41 19.32 -5.11
C GLY A 214 -18.35 20.84 -5.12
N GLU A 215 -18.54 21.45 -3.95
CA GLU A 215 -18.18 22.84 -3.62
C GLU A 215 -17.35 22.94 -2.33
#